data_AF-A0A6B3GL29-F1
#
_entry.id   AF-A0A6B3GL29-F1
#
_cell.length_a   1.000
_cell.length_b   1.000
_cell.length_c   1.000
_cell.angle_alpha   90.00
_cell.angle_beta   90.00
_cell.angle_gamma   90.00
#
_symmetry.space_group_name_H-M   'P 1'
#
loop_
_entity.id
_entity.type
_entity.pdbx_description
1 polymer ?
#
loop_
_entity_poly.entity_id
_entity_poly.type
_entity_poly.pdbx_seq_one_letter_code
_entity_poly.pdbx_strand_id
1 'polypeptide(L)' 'GWISADPELVPELTVWENTALPLLLRGVSHRAARKSATEWLERLDIAAFAKKRPHALLQAQRQRISVAR' A
#
# COMPACT_ATOMS: atom_id res chain seq x y z
N GLY A 1 -4.41 -27.03 5.73
CA GLY A 1 -4.10 -25.75 6.39
C GLY A 1 -4.31 -24.66 5.38
N TRP A 2 -5.16 -23.68 5.67
CA TRP A 2 -5.37 -22.56 4.77
C TRP A 2 -4.32 -21.48 5.10
N ILE A 3 -3.32 -21.34 4.25
CA ILE A 3 -2.49 -20.13 4.21
C ILE A 3 -3.38 -19.11 3.51
N SER A 4 -3.99 -18.20 4.27
CA SER A 4 -4.74 -17.10 3.67
C SER A 4 -3.76 -16.27 2.84
N ALA A 5 -3.84 -16.37 1.51
CA ALA A 5 -3.12 -15.52 0.57
C ALA A 5 -3.72 -14.10 0.54
N ASP A 6 -4.14 -13.60 1.69
CA ASP A 6 -4.73 -12.29 1.82
C ASP A 6 -3.62 -11.25 1.88
N PRO A 7 -3.69 -10.20 1.07
CA PRO A 7 -2.76 -9.08 1.13
C PRO A 7 -2.84 -8.44 2.52
N GLU A 8 -1.74 -8.56 3.29
CA GLU A 8 -1.62 -8.18 4.70
C GLU A 8 -1.46 -6.66 4.86
N LEU A 9 -2.43 -5.91 4.34
CA LEU A 9 -2.48 -4.46 4.52
C LEU A 9 -2.96 -4.13 5.93
N VAL A 10 -2.31 -3.17 6.58
CA VAL A 10 -2.73 -2.61 7.86
C VAL A 10 -4.04 -1.82 7.64
N PRO A 11 -5.16 -2.22 8.27
CA PRO A 11 -6.49 -1.68 7.97
C PRO A 11 -6.68 -0.22 8.39
N GLU A 12 -5.92 0.26 9.38
CA GLU A 12 -5.95 1.64 9.86
C GLU A 12 -5.26 2.60 8.88
N LEU A 13 -4.30 2.08 8.11
CA LEU A 13 -3.49 2.84 7.17
C LEU A 13 -4.17 2.95 5.81
N THR A 14 -3.99 4.09 5.16
CA THR A 14 -4.34 4.29 3.76
C THR A 14 -3.43 3.46 2.83
N VAL A 15 -3.81 3.36 1.56
CA VAL A 15 -3.01 2.63 0.54
C VAL A 15 -1.59 3.19 0.43
N TRP A 16 -1.42 4.52 0.39
CA TRP A 16 -0.09 5.11 0.28
C TRP A 16 0.74 4.90 1.55
N GLU A 17 0.11 4.87 2.74
CA GLU A 17 0.79 4.58 4.01
C GLU A 17 1.22 3.11 4.09
N ASN A 18 0.36 2.19 3.69
CA ASN A 18 0.70 0.76 3.59
C ASN A 18 1.89 0.51 2.65
N THR A 19 1.89 1.21 1.51
CA THR A 19 2.98 1.13 0.52
C THR A 19 4.26 1.77 1.05
N ALA A 20 4.16 2.86 1.81
CA ALA A 20 5.31 3.55 2.40
C ALA A 20 5.87 2.87 3.66
N LEU A 21 5.11 1.97 4.30
CA LEU A 21 5.41 1.42 5.62
C LEU A 21 6.83 0.82 5.72
N PRO A 22 7.33 0.00 4.77
CA PRO A 22 8.69 -0.54 4.85
C PRO A 22 9.77 0.55 4.78
N LEU A 23 9.55 1.64 4.06
CA LEU A 23 10.49 2.77 3.99
C LEU A 23 10.50 3.56 5.31
N LEU A 24 9.31 3.81 5.87
CA LEU A 24 9.15 4.49 7.16
C LEU A 24 9.84 3.69 8.29
N LEU A 25 9.68 2.37 8.30
CA LEU A 25 10.34 1.49 9.28
C LEU A 25 11.87 1.46 9.14
N ARG A 26 12.40 1.79 7.96
CA ARG A 26 13.85 1.95 7.71
C ARG A 26 14.36 3.37 8.02
N GLY A 27 13.51 4.25 8.56
CA GLY A 27 13.87 5.62 8.92
C GLY A 27 13.89 6.61 7.75
N VAL A 28 13.34 6.23 6.58
CA VAL A 28 13.18 7.18 5.47
C VAL A 28 12.20 8.29 5.88
N SER A 29 12.55 9.54 5.57
CA SER A 29 11.68 10.67 5.91
C SER A 29 10.27 10.50 5.33
N HIS A 30 9.26 10.94 6.06
CA HIS A 30 7.86 10.84 5.65
C HIS A 30 7.60 11.40 4.25
N ARG A 31 8.24 12.55 3.91
CA ARG A 31 8.13 13.16 2.58
C ARG A 31 8.70 12.27 1.48
N ALA A 32 9.88 11.69 1.69
CA ALA A 32 10.53 10.82 0.72
C ALA A 32 9.76 9.50 0.56
N ALA A 33 9.36 8.87 1.67
CA ALA A 33 8.59 7.63 1.66
C ALA A 33 7.24 7.81 0.94
N ARG A 34 6.52 8.92 1.20
CA ARG A 34 5.28 9.25 0.50
C ARG A 34 5.50 9.42 -1.00
N LYS A 35 6.56 10.11 -1.42
CA LYS A 35 6.88 10.29 -2.83
C LYS A 35 7.10 8.94 -3.51
N SER A 36 7.99 8.10 -2.96
CA SER A 36 8.28 6.77 -3.51
C SER A 36 7.05 5.85 -3.54
N ALA A 37 6.24 5.85 -2.48
CA ALA A 37 5.00 5.08 -2.45
C ALA A 37 4.03 5.55 -3.56
N THR A 38 3.88 6.86 -3.75
CA THR A 38 2.97 7.39 -4.77
C THR A 38 3.46 7.04 -6.19
N GLU A 39 4.77 7.13 -6.46
CA GLU A 39 5.37 6.71 -7.73
C GLU A 39 5.13 5.22 -8.03
N TRP A 40 5.22 4.35 -7.02
CA TRP A 40 4.90 2.93 -7.18
C TRP A 40 3.42 2.69 -7.44
N LEU A 41 2.53 3.42 -6.76
CA LEU A 41 1.09 3.31 -7.00
C LEU A 41 0.70 3.81 -8.41
N GLU A 42 1.39 4.83 -8.94
CA GLU A 42 1.22 5.30 -10.31
C GLU A 42 1.65 4.23 -11.33
N ARG A 43 2.83 3.63 -11.14
CA ARG A 43 3.34 2.54 -12.00
C ARG A 43 2.45 1.31 -12.06
N LEU A 44 1.64 1.09 -11.02
CA LEU A 44 0.74 -0.05 -10.89
C LEU A 44 -0.72 0.30 -11.23
N ASP A 45 -0.98 1.50 -11.77
CA ASP A 45 -2.31 2.01 -12.12
C ASP A 45 -3.32 1.98 -10.95
N ILE A 46 -2.84 2.21 -9.73
CA ILE A 46 -3.62 2.17 -8.48
C ILE A 46 -3.51 3.46 -7.66
N ALA A 47 -2.88 4.51 -8.19
CA ALA A 47 -2.74 5.81 -7.53
C ALA A 47 -4.09 6.44 -7.13
N ALA A 48 -5.17 6.16 -7.88
CA ALA A 48 -6.53 6.62 -7.55
C ALA A 48 -7.01 6.11 -6.17
N PHE A 49 -6.42 5.03 -5.66
CA PHE A 49 -6.75 4.46 -4.36
C PHE A 49 -5.84 4.92 -3.23
N ALA A 50 -4.83 5.75 -3.51
CA ALA A 50 -3.79 6.16 -2.54
C ALA A 50 -4.36 6.57 -1.18
N LYS A 51 -5.46 7.35 -1.15
CA LYS A 51 -6.10 7.86 0.06
C LYS A 51 -7.18 6.95 0.66
N LYS A 52 -7.53 5.85 -0.01
CA LYS A 52 -8.52 4.89 0.49
C LYS A 52 -7.88 3.99 1.55
N ARG A 53 -8.72 3.40 2.39
CA ARG A 53 -8.32 2.34 3.33
C ARG A 53 -8.65 0.95 2.75
N PRO A 54 -8.00 -0.14 3.20
CA PRO A 54 -8.17 -1.49 2.64
C PRO A 54 -9.62 -2.00 2.58
N HIS A 55 -10.48 -1.59 3.52
CA HIS A 55 -11.89 -1.98 3.54
C HIS A 55 -12.71 -1.37 2.39
N ALA A 56 -12.24 -0.28 1.78
CA ALA A 56 -12.91 0.38 0.65
C ALA A 56 -12.44 -0.15 -0.72
N LEU A 57 -11.69 -1.27 -0.73
CA LEU A 57 -11.07 -1.84 -1.91
C LEU A 57 -11.61 -3.23 -2.23
N LEU A 58 -11.57 -3.58 -3.50
CA LEU A 58 -11.78 -4.95 -3.97
C LEU A 58 -10.55 -5.81 -3.65
N GLN A 59 -10.74 -7.13 -3.52
CA GLN A 59 -9.63 -8.08 -3.28
C GLN A 59 -8.50 -7.91 -4.31
N ALA A 60 -8.85 -7.82 -5.60
CA ALA A 60 -7.87 -7.65 -6.68
C ALA A 60 -7.07 -6.34 -6.56
N GLN A 61 -7.69 -5.27 -6.06
CA GLN A 61 -7.00 -4.00 -5.80
C GLN A 61 -6.03 -4.15 -4.62
N ARG A 62 -6.44 -4.81 -3.53
CA ARG A 62 -5.56 -5.09 -2.39
C ARG A 62 -4.34 -5.93 -2.79
N GLN A 63 -4.52 -6.91 -3.68
CA GLN A 63 -3.41 -7.73 -4.19
C GLN A 63 -2.37 -6.88 -4.93
N ARG A 64 -2.81 -5.98 -5.83
CA ARG A 64 -1.88 -5.05 -6.52
C ARG A 64 -1.15 -4.14 -5.55
N ILE A 65 -1.82 -3.65 -4.51
CA ILE A 65 -1.20 -2.82 -3.48
C ILE A 65 -0.17 -3.59 -2.67
N SER A 66 -0.43 -4.86 -2.35
CA SER A 66 0.54 -5.70 -1.64
C SER A 66 1.83 -5.93 -2.41
N VAL A 67 1.80 -5.85 -3.75
CA VAL A 67 2.99 -5.89 -4.61
C VAL A 67 3.75 -4.57 -4.59
N ALA A 68 3.07 -3.45 -4.30
CA ALA A 68 3.67 -2.12 -4.23
C ALA A 68 4.47 -1.86 -2.93
N ARG A 69 4.15 -2.61 -1.86
CA ARG A 69 4.75 -2.51 -0.52
C ARG A 69 6.11 -3.20 -0.47
#